data_AF-A0A816L939-F1
#
_entry.id   AF-A0A816L939-F1
#
_cell.length_a   1.000
_cell.length_b   1.000
_cell.length_c   1.000
_cell.angle_alpha   90.00
_cell.angle_beta   90.00
_cell.angle_gamma   90.00
#
_symmetry.space_group_name_H-M   'P 1'
#
loop_
_entity.id
_entity.type
_entity.pdbx_description
1 polymer ?
#
loop_
_entity_poly.entity_id
_entity_poly.type
_entity_poly.pdbx_seq_one_letter_code
_entity_poly.pdbx_strand_id
1 'polypeptide(L)'
;MFNNYCMGYDIKSNHKVLRLLYSGSTVQYEMYDFKYDSWRDLAVTCDWTIQHYREGLSLKGNTYFFAQRIDQMGESLICFDFTSERFRHCLDLQSNSRNGDSVILSSVREEQLALLFYSVDTYEIEIQITTKIEANELTWINFLKVDLKPFTGMLWKFFSVWVWEFLRGREEESGIDLG
;
A
#
# COMPACT_ATOMS: atom_id res chain seq x y z
N MET A 1 -21.83 5.97 -1.08
CA MET A 1 -21.12 5.24 -0.02
C MET A 1 -20.09 4.38 -0.73
N PHE A 2 -18.81 4.57 -0.42
CA PHE A 2 -17.72 3.77 -0.98
C PHE A 2 -17.23 2.83 0.12
N ASN A 3 -16.87 1.60 -0.24
CA ASN A 3 -16.39 0.61 0.71
C ASN A 3 -15.09 0.02 0.17
N ASN A 4 -14.05 -0.01 1.01
CA ASN A 4 -12.82 -0.74 0.72
C ASN A 4 -12.75 -1.96 1.64
N TYR A 5 -12.22 -3.05 1.09
CA TYR A 5 -12.03 -4.31 1.81
C TYR A 5 -10.56 -4.70 1.71
N CYS A 6 -10.00 -5.19 2.81
CA CYS A 6 -8.68 -5.80 2.78
C CYS A 6 -8.62 -7.01 3.70
N MET A 7 -7.73 -7.93 3.36
CA MET A 7 -7.61 -9.21 4.05
C MET A 7 -6.27 -9.33 4.76
N GLY A 8 -6.28 -9.98 5.91
CA GLY A 8 -5.09 -10.32 6.66
C GLY A 8 -5.34 -11.49 7.58
N TYR A 9 -4.40 -11.77 8.47
CA TYR A 9 -4.52 -12.83 9.44
C TYR A 9 -3.75 -12.50 10.72
N ASP A 10 -4.21 -13.03 11.85
CA ASP A 10 -3.50 -12.90 13.12
C ASP A 10 -2.42 -13.99 13.31
N ILE A 11 -1.73 -13.93 14.44
CA ILE A 11 -0.65 -14.88 14.80
C ILE A 11 -1.08 -16.35 14.84
N LYS A 12 -2.39 -16.64 14.92
CA LYS A 12 -2.95 -18.00 14.89
C LYS A 12 -3.41 -18.40 13.48
N SER A 13 -3.01 -17.64 12.46
CA SER A 13 -3.46 -17.78 11.07
C SER A 13 -4.98 -17.71 10.92
N ASN A 14 -5.66 -17.01 11.83
CA ASN A 14 -7.08 -16.74 11.67
C ASN A 14 -7.24 -15.60 10.68
N HIS A 15 -7.83 -15.90 9.53
CA HIS A 15 -8.10 -14.91 8.50
C HIS A 15 -9.16 -13.92 8.98
N LYS A 16 -9.01 -12.67 8.55
CA LYS A 16 -9.90 -11.56 8.89
C LYS A 16 -10.06 -10.64 7.68
N VAL A 17 -11.22 -10.01 7.55
CA VAL A 17 -11.46 -8.96 6.54
C VAL A 17 -11.72 -7.65 7.26
N LEU A 18 -10.90 -6.64 7.00
CA LEU A 18 -11.19 -5.27 7.43
C LEU A 18 -11.99 -4.59 6.32
N ARG A 19 -13.05 -3.89 6.72
CA ARG A 19 -13.90 -3.09 5.86
C ARG A 19 -13.85 -1.63 6.30
N LEU A 20 -13.57 -0.74 5.35
CA LEU A 20 -13.58 0.71 5.53
C LEU A 20 -14.84 1.26 4.88
N LEU A 21 -15.75 1.78 5.70
CA LEU A 21 -17.03 2.37 5.30
C LEU A 21 -16.91 3.89 5.27
N TYR A 22 -16.95 4.47 4.06
CA TYR A 22 -16.82 5.91 3.88
C TYR A 22 -18.20 6.59 3.87
N SER A 23 -18.40 7.52 4.82
CA SER A 23 -19.62 8.33 4.93
C SER A 23 -19.27 9.82 5.05
N GLY A 24 -19.26 10.53 3.92
CA GLY A 24 -18.82 11.92 3.89
C GLY A 24 -17.35 12.05 4.29
N SER A 25 -17.08 12.72 5.41
CA SER A 25 -15.73 12.91 5.96
C SER A 25 -15.36 11.89 7.04
N THR A 26 -16.23 10.93 7.36
CA THR A 26 -15.96 9.91 8.38
C THR A 26 -15.73 8.54 7.76
N VAL A 27 -14.88 7.75 8.44
CA VAL A 27 -14.60 6.36 8.09
C VAL A 27 -14.95 5.50 9.30
N GLN A 28 -15.82 4.52 9.07
CA GLN A 28 -16.09 3.47 10.05
C GLN A 28 -15.33 2.20 9.65
N TYR A 29 -14.85 1.48 10.67
CA TYR A 29 -14.10 0.25 10.48
C TYR A 29 -14.91 -0.91 11.02
N GLU A 30 -15.18 -1.88 10.17
CA GLU A 30 -15.78 -3.17 10.56
C GLU A 30 -14.78 -4.28 10.28
N MET A 31 -14.83 -5.34 11.06
CA MET A 31 -13.99 -6.51 10.83
C MET A 31 -14.82 -7.79 10.82
N TYR A 32 -14.60 -8.59 9.78
CA TYR A 32 -15.06 -9.97 9.73
C TYR A 32 -14.03 -10.88 10.34
N ASP A 33 -14.46 -11.73 11.26
CA ASP A 33 -13.63 -12.77 11.86
C ASP A 33 -14.11 -14.15 11.40
N PHE A 34 -13.29 -14.86 10.61
CA PHE A 34 -13.65 -16.16 10.06
C PHE A 34 -13.81 -17.24 11.14
N LYS A 35 -13.12 -17.11 12.28
CA LYS A 35 -13.26 -18.05 13.38
C LYS A 35 -14.64 -17.97 14.05
N TYR A 36 -15.23 -16.78 14.08
CA TYR A 36 -16.53 -16.53 14.70
C TYR A 36 -17.65 -16.31 13.68
N ASP A 37 -17.33 -16.41 12.39
CA ASP A 37 -18.26 -16.25 11.26
C ASP A 37 -19.15 -15.01 11.40
N SER A 38 -18.56 -13.88 11.78
CA SER A 38 -19.33 -12.67 12.12
C SER A 38 -18.56 -11.38 11.86
N TRP A 39 -19.33 -10.35 11.53
CA TRP A 39 -18.89 -8.96 11.52
C TRP A 39 -18.96 -8.36 12.92
N ARG A 40 -18.00 -7.50 13.24
CA ARG A 40 -18.04 -6.65 14.42
C ARG A 40 -17.51 -5.25 14.12
N ASP A 41 -18.05 -4.27 14.83
CA ASP A 41 -17.53 -2.92 14.82
C ASP A 41 -16.12 -2.90 15.41
N LEU A 42 -15.21 -2.20 14.75
CA LEU A 42 -13.85 -2.04 15.19
C LEU A 42 -13.65 -0.61 15.72
N ALA A 43 -13.56 -0.47 17.04
CA ALA A 43 -13.31 0.80 17.72
C ALA A 43 -11.82 1.20 17.63
N VAL A 44 -11.32 1.42 16.42
CA VAL A 44 -9.95 1.89 16.16
C VAL A 44 -9.90 3.38 15.91
N THR A 45 -8.88 4.01 16.48
CA THR A 45 -8.49 5.39 16.15
C THR A 45 -7.51 5.35 14.99
N CYS A 46 -7.77 6.14 13.95
CA CYS A 46 -6.85 6.33 12.84
C CYS A 46 -6.50 7.82 12.76
N ASP A 47 -5.24 8.15 13.06
CA ASP A 47 -4.73 9.53 12.98
C ASP A 47 -4.45 9.98 11.53
N TRP A 48 -4.75 9.10 10.57
CA TRP A 48 -4.55 9.29 9.15
C TRP A 48 -5.86 9.21 8.37
N THR A 49 -5.90 9.91 7.24
CA THR A 49 -6.97 9.85 6.26
C THR A 49 -6.56 8.92 5.12
N ILE A 50 -7.23 7.77 5.00
CA ILE A 50 -7.03 6.81 3.91
C ILE A 50 -7.98 7.17 2.76
N GLN A 51 -7.44 7.45 1.58
CA GLN A 51 -8.25 7.83 0.42
C GLN A 51 -9.02 6.63 -0.14
N HIS A 52 -10.34 6.77 -0.32
CA HIS A 52 -11.22 5.67 -0.77
C HIS A 52 -10.86 5.10 -2.15
N TYR A 53 -10.22 5.88 -3.02
CA TYR A 53 -9.83 5.43 -4.36
C TYR A 53 -8.45 4.74 -4.41
N ARG A 54 -7.72 4.68 -3.29
CA ARG A 54 -6.44 3.95 -3.20
C ARG A 54 -6.68 2.63 -2.46
N GLU A 55 -6.32 1.54 -3.13
CA GLU A 55 -6.42 0.21 -2.56
C GLU A 55 -5.25 -0.06 -1.60
N GLY A 56 -5.51 -0.90 -0.60
CA GLY A 56 -4.48 -1.38 0.31
C GLY A 56 -3.75 -2.60 -0.26
N LEU A 57 -2.45 -2.70 -0.02
CA LEU A 57 -1.66 -3.87 -0.39
C LEU A 57 -1.56 -4.82 0.80
N SER A 58 -2.07 -6.05 0.67
CA SER A 58 -1.87 -7.08 1.70
C SER A 58 -0.56 -7.84 1.52
N LEU A 59 0.23 -7.95 2.59
CA LEU A 59 1.50 -8.66 2.59
C LEU A 59 1.79 -9.22 3.99
N LYS A 60 2.18 -10.49 4.08
CA LYS A 60 2.56 -11.17 5.35
C LYS A 60 1.53 -10.99 6.46
N GLY A 61 0.24 -11.07 6.11
CA GLY A 61 -0.88 -11.02 7.06
C GLY A 61 -1.36 -9.64 7.45
N ASN A 62 -0.71 -8.58 6.96
CA ASN A 62 -1.09 -7.19 7.23
C ASN A 62 -1.41 -6.44 5.93
N THR A 63 -2.14 -5.32 6.04
CA THR A 63 -2.44 -4.47 4.88
C THR A 63 -1.79 -3.11 5.01
N TYR A 64 -1.20 -2.63 3.93
CA TYR A 64 -0.47 -1.37 3.85
C TYR A 64 -1.24 -0.36 2.99
N PHE A 65 -1.28 0.89 3.43
CA PHE A 65 -2.05 1.97 2.79
C PHE A 65 -1.20 3.22 2.69
N PHE A 66 -1.41 3.97 1.60
CA PHE A 66 -1.07 5.38 1.59
C PHE A 66 -2.15 6.17 2.31
N ALA A 67 -1.73 7.05 3.21
CA ALA A 67 -2.65 7.86 4.01
C ALA A 67 -2.04 9.22 4.34
N GLN A 68 -2.87 10.23 4.49
CA GLN A 68 -2.43 11.58 4.85
C GLN A 68 -2.63 11.81 6.35
N ARG A 69 -1.59 12.30 7.04
CA ARG A 69 -1.72 12.62 8.46
C ARG A 69 -2.59 13.87 8.65
N ILE A 70 -3.49 13.86 9.64
CA ILE A 70 -4.47 14.95 9.82
C ILE A 70 -3.78 16.26 10.26
N ASP A 71 -2.66 16.17 10.98
CA ASP A 71 -1.93 17.30 11.58
C ASP A 71 -0.71 17.76 10.75
N GLN A 72 -0.35 17.08 9.66
CA GLN A 72 0.84 17.38 8.86
C GLN A 72 0.56 17.35 7.35
N MET A 73 1.32 18.16 6.61
CA MET A 73 1.36 18.06 5.15
C MET A 73 2.33 16.96 4.73
N GLY A 74 1.80 15.84 4.27
CA GLY A 74 2.58 14.73 3.74
C GLY A 74 1.75 13.46 3.63
N GLU A 75 2.14 12.59 2.71
CA GLU A 75 1.64 11.24 2.62
C GLU A 75 2.54 10.32 3.44
N SER A 76 1.94 9.39 4.18
CA SER A 76 2.65 8.37 4.93
C SER A 76 2.19 7.01 4.42
N LEU A 77 3.10 6.04 4.46
CA LEU A 77 2.74 4.64 4.43
C LEU A 77 2.34 4.21 5.83
N ILE A 78 1.16 3.63 5.97
CA ILE A 78 0.66 3.04 7.21
C ILE A 78 0.32 1.57 7.01
N CYS A 79 0.26 0.82 8.10
CA CYS A 79 -0.06 -0.60 8.12
C CYS A 79 -1.21 -0.85 9.10
N PHE A 80 -2.24 -1.58 8.67
CA PHE A 80 -3.17 -2.18 9.59
C PHE A 80 -2.66 -3.56 10.02
N ASP A 81 -2.36 -3.69 11.31
CA ASP A 81 -1.95 -4.94 11.93
C ASP A 81 -3.16 -5.80 12.30
N PHE A 82 -3.33 -6.96 11.67
CA PHE A 82 -4.44 -7.85 12.01
C PHE A 82 -4.22 -8.62 13.32
N THR A 83 -2.99 -8.65 13.83
CA THR A 83 -2.67 -9.28 15.12
C THR A 83 -3.04 -8.37 16.29
N SER A 84 -2.64 -7.10 16.24
CA SER A 84 -2.99 -6.11 17.28
C SER A 84 -4.26 -5.30 16.98
N GLU A 85 -4.83 -5.47 15.79
CA GLU A 85 -6.04 -4.80 15.30
C GLU A 85 -5.94 -3.27 15.34
N ARG A 86 -4.79 -2.75 14.89
CA ARG A 86 -4.45 -1.32 14.99
C ARG A 86 -3.72 -0.82 13.76
N PHE A 87 -3.93 0.46 13.45
CA PHE A 87 -3.11 1.18 12.48
C PHE A 87 -1.75 1.53 13.09
N ARG A 88 -0.71 1.39 12.27
CA ARG A 88 0.67 1.72 12.58
C ARG A 88 1.25 2.60 11.51
N HIS A 89 2.09 3.54 11.93
CA HIS A 89 2.98 4.26 11.03
C HIS A 89 4.09 3.35 10.50
N CYS A 90 4.46 3.49 9.24
CA CYS A 90 5.55 2.73 8.62
C CYS A 90 6.65 3.62 8.06
N LEU A 91 6.27 4.66 7.31
CA LEU A 91 7.21 5.55 6.65
C LEU A 91 6.50 6.87 6.36
N ASP A 92 7.16 7.99 6.65
CA ASP A 92 6.76 9.28 6.08
C ASP A 92 7.35 9.38 4.69
N LEU A 93 6.49 9.51 3.69
CA LEU A 93 6.95 9.85 2.35
C LEU A 93 7.27 11.34 2.40
N GLN A 94 8.47 11.70 1.96
CA GLN A 94 8.89 13.09 2.04
C GLN A 94 7.85 14.00 1.38
N SER A 95 7.43 15.04 2.11
CA SER A 95 6.44 16.08 1.75
C SER A 95 6.76 16.83 0.44
N ASN A 96 7.85 16.46 -0.23
CA ASN A 96 8.33 17.09 -1.46
C ASN A 96 7.57 16.64 -2.71
N SER A 97 6.48 15.86 -2.59
CA SER A 97 5.63 15.53 -3.72
C SER A 97 5.02 16.82 -4.28
N ARG A 98 5.70 17.37 -5.29
CA ARG A 98 5.20 18.51 -6.04
C ARG A 98 4.10 18.01 -6.96
N ASN A 99 3.32 18.97 -7.47
CA ASN A 99 2.17 18.65 -8.30
C ASN A 99 2.59 17.80 -9.52
N GLY A 100 2.17 16.53 -9.55
CA GLY A 100 2.51 15.57 -10.61
C GLY A 100 3.39 14.39 -10.18
N ASP A 101 4.09 14.48 -9.04
CA ASP A 101 4.86 13.35 -8.51
C ASP A 101 3.94 12.18 -8.13
N SER A 102 4.41 10.95 -8.35
CA SER A 102 3.62 9.74 -8.12
C SER A 102 4.38 8.76 -7.25
N VAL A 103 3.68 8.13 -6.31
CA VAL A 103 4.21 7.03 -5.49
C VAL A 103 3.33 5.82 -5.67
N ILE A 104 3.96 4.68 -5.94
CA ILE A 104 3.27 3.40 -6.15
C ILE A 104 3.80 2.40 -5.13
N LEU A 105 2.88 1.68 -4.50
CA LEU A 105 3.17 0.58 -3.57
C LEU A 105 2.98 -0.74 -4.30
N SER A 106 3.95 -1.63 -4.18
CA SER A 106 3.89 -2.99 -4.73
C SER A 106 4.56 -3.99 -3.79
N SER A 107 4.41 -5.27 -4.08
CA SER A 107 5.17 -6.32 -3.39
C SER A 107 6.19 -6.97 -4.33
N VAL A 108 7.33 -7.37 -3.78
CA VAL A 108 8.37 -8.12 -4.48
C VAL A 108 8.39 -9.53 -3.92
N ARG A 109 8.15 -10.52 -4.80
CA ARG A 109 8.12 -11.95 -4.47
C ARG A 109 7.21 -12.32 -3.29
N GLU A 110 6.15 -11.53 -3.04
CA GLU A 110 5.23 -11.73 -1.90
C GLU A 110 5.91 -11.67 -0.52
N GLU A 111 7.14 -11.16 -0.46
CA GLU A 111 7.92 -11.15 0.79
C GLU A 111 8.36 -9.76 1.23
N GLN A 112 8.46 -8.82 0.29
CA GLN A 112 8.96 -7.47 0.51
C GLN A 112 7.99 -6.45 -0.06
N LEU A 113 7.96 -5.24 0.51
CA LEU A 113 7.30 -4.10 -0.07
C LEU A 113 8.29 -3.34 -0.96
N ALA A 114 7.81 -2.85 -2.09
CA ALA A 114 8.50 -1.91 -2.94
C ALA A 114 7.71 -0.61 -3.05
N LEU A 115 8.42 0.51 -2.95
CA LEU A 115 7.91 1.83 -3.26
C LEU A 115 8.62 2.34 -4.49
N LEU A 116 7.84 2.70 -5.52
CA LEU A 116 8.34 3.39 -6.69
C LEU A 116 7.93 4.86 -6.59
N PHE A 117 8.93 5.73 -6.51
CA PHE A 117 8.79 7.16 -6.55
C PHE A 117 9.13 7.65 -7.95
N TYR A 118 8.25 8.45 -8.54
CA TYR A 118 8.50 9.15 -9.79
C TYR A 118 8.37 10.65 -9.57
N SER A 119 9.43 11.39 -9.90
CA SER A 119 9.40 12.84 -9.90
C SER A 119 9.29 13.40 -11.31
N VAL A 120 8.26 14.22 -11.53
CA VAL A 120 8.02 14.85 -12.84
C VAL A 120 9.04 15.95 -13.13
N ASP A 121 9.44 16.71 -12.10
CA ASP A 121 10.37 17.83 -12.22
C ASP A 121 11.79 17.36 -12.60
N THR A 122 12.27 16.31 -11.92
CA THR A 122 13.62 15.79 -12.15
C THR A 122 13.65 14.68 -13.20
N TYR A 123 12.49 14.15 -13.61
CA TYR A 123 12.39 12.93 -14.39
C TYR A 123 13.16 11.77 -13.75
N GLU A 124 13.21 11.71 -12.42
CA GLU A 124 13.90 10.62 -11.71
C GLU A 124 12.91 9.56 -11.25
N ILE A 125 13.35 8.32 -11.29
CA ILE A 125 12.69 7.21 -10.59
C ILE A 125 13.59 6.70 -9.49
N GLU A 126 13.00 6.51 -8.33
CA GLU A 126 13.62 5.86 -7.19
C GLU A 126 12.76 4.67 -6.76
N ILE A 127 13.40 3.51 -6.65
CA ILE A 127 12.77 2.30 -6.13
C ILE A 127 13.41 2.00 -4.78
N GLN A 128 12.57 2.00 -3.75
CA GLN A 128 12.94 1.55 -2.41
C GLN A 128 12.29 0.21 -2.14
N ILE A 129 13.00 -0.69 -1.46
CA ILE A 129 12.47 -2.01 -1.09
C ILE A 129 12.74 -2.26 0.38
N THR A 130 11.84 -2.97 1.05
CA THR A 130 12.06 -3.41 2.42
C THR A 130 13.08 -4.55 2.47
N THR A 131 14.14 -4.42 3.26
CA THR A 131 15.04 -5.54 3.58
C THR A 131 14.50 -6.42 4.70
N LYS A 132 13.70 -5.84 5.59
CA LYS A 132 13.13 -6.51 6.76
C LYS A 132 11.71 -6.03 6.97
N ILE A 133 10.82 -6.98 7.22
CA ILE A 133 9.44 -6.74 7.66
C ILE A 133 9.28 -7.51 8.97
N GLU A 134 9.45 -6.81 10.09
CA GLU A 134 9.13 -7.34 11.41
C GLU A 134 7.87 -6.69 11.96
N ALA A 135 7.33 -7.26 13.05
CA ALA A 135 6.06 -6.83 13.63
C ALA A 135 5.99 -5.31 13.91
N ASN A 136 7.13 -4.66 14.18
CA ASN A 136 7.18 -3.26 14.59
C ASN A 136 8.12 -2.37 13.77
N GLU A 137 8.86 -2.93 12.81
CA GLU A 137 9.87 -2.15 12.09
C GLU A 137 10.00 -2.62 10.64
N LEU A 138 10.04 -1.64 9.74
CA LEU A 138 10.27 -1.80 8.31
C LEU A 138 11.57 -1.08 7.99
N THR A 139 12.58 -1.83 7.55
CA THR A 139 13.84 -1.24 7.10
C THR A 139 13.83 -1.15 5.58
N TRP A 140 14.04 0.04 5.05
CA TRP A 140 14.03 0.32 3.62
C TRP A 140 15.46 0.53 3.11
N ILE A 141 15.71 0.07 1.88
CA ILE A 141 16.94 0.39 1.14
C ILE A 141 16.58 1.01 -0.20
N ASN A 142 17.46 1.90 -0.66
CA ASN A 142 17.40 2.40 -2.03
C ASN A 142 17.97 1.31 -2.94
N PHE A 143 17.11 0.68 -3.73
CA PHE A 143 17.49 -0.40 -4.62
C PHE A 143 17.95 0.11 -5.98
N LEU A 144 17.22 1.08 -6.52
CA LEU A 144 17.50 1.63 -7.83
C LEU A 144 17.15 3.11 -7.85
N LYS A 145 18.03 3.92 -8.45
CA LYS A 145 17.74 5.30 -8.81
C LYS A 145 18.14 5.52 -10.26
N VAL A 146 17.22 6.03 -11.07
CA VAL A 146 17.41 6.24 -12.52
C VAL A 146 17.04 7.67 -12.88
N ASP A 147 17.94 8.37 -13.57
CA ASP A 147 17.64 9.64 -14.22
C ASP A 147 17.04 9.36 -15.61
N LEU A 148 15.80 9.78 -15.83
CA LEU A 148 15.08 9.61 -17.08
C LEU A 148 15.15 10.83 -18.00
N LYS A 149 15.85 11.92 -17.63
CA LYS A 149 16.08 13.06 -18.54
C LYS A 149 16.65 12.64 -19.90
N PRO A 150 17.58 11.67 -20.01
CA PRO A 150 18.09 11.20 -21.30
C PRO A 150 17.05 10.44 -22.14
N PHE A 151 15.96 9.97 -21.52
CA PHE A 151 14.93 9.12 -22.13
C PHE A 151 13.65 9.90 -22.51
N THR A 152 13.72 11.23 -22.51
CA THR A 152 12.60 12.09 -22.93
C THR A 152 12.21 11.79 -24.39
N GLY A 153 10.90 11.58 -24.65
CA GLY A 153 10.35 11.22 -25.96
C GLY A 153 9.82 9.79 -26.07
N MET A 154 10.13 9.08 -27.15
CA MET A 154 9.57 7.75 -27.46
C MET A 154 9.95 6.66 -26.43
N LEU A 155 11.13 6.79 -25.80
CA LEU A 155 11.64 5.85 -24.80
C LEU A 155 10.85 5.87 -23.48
N TRP A 156 10.27 7.02 -23.11
CA TRP A 156 9.35 7.12 -21.98
C TRP A 156 8.12 6.24 -22.14
N LYS A 157 7.57 6.11 -23.37
CA LYS A 157 6.42 5.21 -23.61
C LYS A 157 6.78 3.76 -23.29
N PHE A 158 7.94 3.28 -23.74
CA PHE A 158 8.39 1.92 -23.46
C PHE A 158 8.72 1.69 -21.99
N PHE A 159 9.39 2.66 -21.35
CA PHE A 159 9.71 2.57 -19.93
C PHE A 159 8.44 2.61 -19.07
N SER A 160 7.47 3.47 -19.40
CA SER A 160 6.17 3.50 -18.73
C SER A 160 5.47 2.16 -18.87
N VAL A 161 5.42 1.56 -20.08
CA VAL A 161 4.85 0.22 -20.28
C VAL A 161 5.59 -0.82 -19.45
N TRP A 162 6.92 -0.80 -19.41
CA TRP A 162 7.68 -1.78 -18.62
C TRP A 162 7.45 -1.62 -17.11
N VAL A 163 7.34 -0.39 -16.61
CA VAL A 163 6.92 -0.14 -15.21
C VAL A 163 5.49 -0.62 -15.00
N TRP A 164 4.56 -0.31 -15.89
CA TRP A 164 3.19 -0.82 -15.85
C TRP A 164 3.11 -2.35 -15.91
N GLU A 165 3.98 -3.04 -16.68
CA GLU A 165 4.06 -4.50 -16.73
C GLU A 165 4.70 -5.09 -15.48
N PHE A 166 5.75 -4.46 -14.95
CA PHE A 166 6.31 -4.82 -13.65
C PHE A 166 5.28 -4.66 -12.52
N LEU A 167 4.37 -3.68 -12.66
CA LEU A 167 3.23 -3.47 -11.76
C LEU A 167 2.07 -4.44 -12.01
N ARG A 168 1.79 -4.81 -13.27
CA ARG A 168 0.67 -5.69 -13.69
C ARG A 168 0.97 -7.18 -13.54
N GLY A 169 2.25 -7.56 -13.61
CA GLY A 169 2.71 -8.95 -13.69
C GLY A 169 2.47 -9.84 -12.47
N ARG A 170 1.46 -9.57 -11.63
CA ARG A 170 1.01 -10.49 -10.56
C ARG A 170 -0.50 -10.50 -10.27
N GLU A 171 -1.36 -10.06 -11.21
CA GLU A 171 -2.81 -10.33 -11.09
C GLU A 171 -3.28 -11.59 -11.86
N GLU A 172 -2.47 -12.20 -12.74
CA GLU A 172 -2.94 -13.29 -13.62
C GLU A 172 -2.44 -14.72 -13.32
N GLU A 173 -1.72 -14.99 -12.21
CA GLU A 173 -1.36 -16.39 -11.83
C GLU A 173 -2.18 -16.97 -10.67
N SER A 174 -3.43 -16.54 -10.50
CA SER A 174 -4.40 -17.32 -9.71
C SER A 174 -5.77 -17.33 -10.37
N GLY A 175 -5.92 -18.22 -11.36
CA GLY A 175 -7.13 -18.31 -12.14
C GLY A 175 -7.26 -19.57 -12.99
N ILE A 176 -7.55 -20.68 -12.30
CA ILE A 176 -8.35 -21.82 -12.80
C ILE A 176 -7.63 -22.80 -13.75
N ASP A 177 -7.23 -23.95 -13.21
CA ASP A 177 -7.29 -25.21 -13.97
C ASP A 177 -8.47 -26.01 -13.40
N LEU A 178 -9.57 -26.02 -14.15
CA LEU A 178 -10.67 -26.96 -13.99
C LEU A 178 -10.59 -27.94 -15.16
N GLY A 179 -10.03 -29.11 -14.87
CA GLY A 179 -9.97 -30.28 -15.74
C GLY A 179 -9.65 -31.51 -14.92
#